data_AF-A0A8T5BQ62-F1
#
_entry.id   AF-A0A8T5BQ62-F1
#
_cell.length_a   1.000
_cell.length_b   1.000
_cell.length_c   1.000
_cell.angle_alpha   90.00
_cell.angle_beta   90.00
_cell.angle_gamma   90.00
#
_symmetry.space_group_name_H-M   'P 1'
#
loop_
_entity.id
_entity.type
_entity.pdbx_description
1 polymer ?
#
loop_
_entity_poly.entity_id
_entity_poly.type
_entity_poly.pdbx_seq_one_letter_code
_entity_poly.pdbx_strand_id
1 'polypeptide(L)' 'MAYLAGQPILILKEGTSRKKGKDAQKANITAARIIAETVKTTLGPRGMDKMLVDSLG' A
#
# COMPACT_ATOMS: atom_id res chain seq x y z
N MET A 1 8.40 -18.21 39.91
CA MET A 1 7.06 -18.48 39.36
C MET A 1 7.00 -17.84 37.98
N ALA A 2 6.68 -18.47 36.86
CA ALA A 2 6.58 -19.85 36.43
C ALA A 2 6.34 -19.73 34.89
N TYR A 3 7.01 -20.57 34.09
CA TYR A 3 6.83 -20.81 32.65
C TYR A 3 6.63 -19.60 31.71
N LEU A 4 7.68 -19.29 30.93
CA LEU A 4 7.58 -19.09 29.46
C LEU A 4 8.96 -19.24 28.78
N ALA A 5 9.83 -20.08 29.35
CA ALA A 5 11.02 -20.56 28.65
C ALA A 5 10.58 -21.64 27.66
N GLY A 6 10.50 -21.31 26.36
CA GLY A 6 10.38 -22.33 25.31
C GLY A 6 9.59 -21.99 24.05
N GLN A 7 8.81 -20.91 24.01
CA GLN A 7 8.01 -20.58 22.82
C GLN A 7 8.36 -19.18 22.28
N PRO A 8 8.94 -19.05 21.07
CA PRO A 8 9.24 -17.76 20.49
C PRO A 8 7.95 -16.97 20.23
N ILE A 9 7.86 -15.75 20.78
CA ILE A 9 6.75 -14.84 20.54
C ILE A 9 6.96 -14.18 19.17
N LEU A 10 6.36 -14.76 18.12
CA LEU A 10 6.31 -14.18 16.79
C LEU A 10 5.30 -13.02 16.77
N ILE A 11 5.79 -11.77 16.82
CA ILE A 11 4.93 -10.57 16.74
C ILE A 11 4.36 -10.41 15.32
N LEU A 12 5.13 -10.80 14.31
CA LEU A 12 4.74 -10.75 12.90
C LEU A 12 4.95 -12.13 12.29
N LYS A 13 4.05 -12.52 11.38
CA LYS A 13 4.19 -13.78 10.61
C LYS A 13 5.46 -13.74 9.77
N GLU A 14 6.09 -14.89 9.55
CA GLU A 14 7.19 -15.02 8.60
C GLU A 14 6.76 -14.52 7.21
N GLY A 15 7.65 -13.80 6.53
CA GLY A 15 7.35 -13.10 5.27
C GLY A 15 6.72 -11.72 5.43
N THR A 16 6.44 -11.24 6.65
CA THR A 16 5.90 -9.89 6.84
C THR A 16 6.97 -8.82 6.61
N SER A 17 6.85 -8.08 5.52
CA SER A 17 7.61 -6.85 5.29
C SER A 17 6.96 -5.68 6.02
N ARG A 18 7.71 -5.00 6.89
CA ARG A 18 7.22 -3.83 7.63
C ARG A 18 8.11 -2.62 7.36
N LYS A 19 7.56 -1.62 6.68
CA LYS A 19 8.17 -0.29 6.55
C LYS A 19 7.64 0.62 7.66
N LYS A 20 8.50 1.46 8.23
CA LYS A 20 8.17 2.39 9.32
C LYS A 20 8.76 3.78 9.06
N GLY A 21 8.25 4.77 9.79
CA GLY A 21 8.82 6.11 9.81
C GLY A 21 8.80 6.80 8.45
N LYS A 22 9.86 7.55 8.15
CA LYS A 22 9.95 8.39 6.95
C LYS A 22 9.84 7.61 5.65
N ASP A 23 10.35 6.39 5.59
CA ASP A 23 10.29 5.57 4.37
C ASP A 23 8.87 5.13 4.04
N ALA A 24 8.09 4.74 5.07
CA ALA A 24 6.68 4.44 4.91
C ALA A 24 5.89 5.69 4.49
N GLN A 25 6.18 6.84 5.11
CA GLN A 25 5.54 8.11 4.75
C GLN A 25 5.82 8.50 3.30
N LYS A 26 7.09 8.43 2.86
CA LYS A 26 7.49 8.75 1.49
C LYS A 26 6.80 7.82 0.49
N ALA A 27 6.78 6.52 0.76
CA ALA A 27 6.10 5.54 -0.09
C ALA A 27 4.60 5.84 -0.22
N ASN A 28 3.92 6.17 0.89
CA ASN A 28 2.50 6.50 0.88
C ASN A 28 2.19 7.78 0.10
N ILE A 29 3.00 8.83 0.26
CA ILE A 29 2.83 10.08 -0.49
C ILE A 29 3.02 9.84 -1.98
N THR A 30 4.05 9.09 -2.37
CA THR A 30 4.28 8.76 -3.79
C THR A 30 3.12 7.96 -4.37
N ALA A 31 2.63 6.94 -3.66
CA ALA A 31 1.47 6.16 -4.10
C ALA A 31 0.23 7.04 -4.28
N ALA A 32 -0.08 7.90 -3.30
CA ALA A 32 -1.21 8.81 -3.38
C ALA A 32 -1.09 9.79 -4.56
N ARG A 33 0.11 10.32 -4.82
CA ARG A 33 0.38 11.19 -5.97
C ARG A 33 0.13 10.49 -7.29
N ILE A 34 0.61 9.26 -7.44
CA ILE A 34 0.41 8.47 -8.67
C ILE A 34 -1.08 8.25 -8.92
N ILE A 35 -1.85 7.89 -7.88
CA ILE A 35 -3.30 7.72 -7.99
C ILE A 35 -3.95 9.04 -8.40
N ALA A 36 -3.60 10.15 -7.75
CA ALA A 36 -4.14 11.47 -8.06
C ALA A 36 -3.83 11.89 -9.52
N GLU A 37 -2.61 11.68 -9.99
CA GLU A 37 -2.20 11.96 -11.38
C GLU A 37 -2.99 11.09 -12.38
N THR A 38 -3.24 9.82 -12.05
CA THR A 38 -4.00 8.88 -12.89
C THR A 38 -5.44 9.35 -13.11
N VAL A 39 -6.11 9.84 -12.06
CA VAL A 39 -7.50 10.28 -12.12
C VAL A 39 -7.68 11.77 -12.46
N LYS A 40 -6.60 12.58 -12.41
CA LYS A 40 -6.67 14.04 -12.60
C LYS A 40 -7.43 14.45 -13.87
N THR A 41 -7.27 13.71 -14.96
CA THR A 41 -7.89 14.05 -16.24
C THR A 41 -9.37 13.69 -16.33
N THR A 42 -9.90 12.92 -15.38
CA THR A 42 -11.30 12.48 -15.36
C THR A 42 -12.21 13.49 -14.65
N LEU A 43 -11.65 14.57 -14.08
CA LEU A 43 -12.38 15.55 -13.30
C LEU A 43 -13.01 16.65 -14.18
N GLY A 44 -14.30 16.92 -13.98
CA GLY A 44 -15.04 18.01 -14.61
C GLY A 44 -16.01 17.55 -15.70
N PRO A 45 -16.85 18.46 -16.24
CA PRO A 45 -17.88 18.12 -17.24
C PRO A 45 -17.31 17.66 -18.59
N ARG A 46 -15.99 17.81 -18.82
CA ARG A 46 -15.24 17.28 -19.97
C ARG A 46 -14.09 16.37 -19.54
N GLY A 47 -14.25 15.69 -18.39
CA GLY A 47 -13.30 14.70 -17.93
C GLY A 47 -13.15 13.58 -18.96
N MET A 48 -11.92 13.07 -19.13
CA MET A 48 -11.65 11.95 -20.01
C MET A 48 -12.02 10.64 -19.33
N ASP A 49 -12.68 9.75 -20.06
CA ASP A 49 -12.85 8.37 -19.62
C ASP A 49 -11.50 7.62 -19.64
N LYS A 50 -11.38 6.61 -18.79
CA LYS A 50 -10.24 5.70 -18.76
C LYS A 50 -10.72 4.30 -19.11
N MET A 51 -10.10 3.70 -20.12
CA MET A 51 -10.27 2.29 -20.42
C MET A 51 -9.35 1.49 -19.50
N LEU A 52 -9.95 0.74 -18.57
CA LEU A 52 -9.23 -0.19 -17.71
C LEU A 52 -9.26 -1.56 -18.38
N VAL A 53 -8.08 -2.18 -18.48
CA VAL A 53 -7.89 -3.53 -19.00
C VAL A 53 -7.39 -4.36 -17.84
N ASP A 54 -8.01 -5.50 -17.61
CA ASP A 54 -7.55 -6.44 -16.58
C ASP A 54 -6.45 -7.37 -17.15
N SER A 55 -5.96 -8.28 -16.33
CA SER A 55 -4.89 -9.20 -16.75
C SER A 55 -5.33 -10.26 -17.77
N LEU A 56 -6.64 -10.45 -17.96
CA LEU A 56 -7.23 -11.45 -18.86
C LEU A 56 -7.64 -10.85 -20.22
N GLY A 57 -7.76 -9.52 -20.30
CA GLY A 57 -8.10 -8.77 -21.51
C GLY A 57 -9.47 -8.11 -21.41
#